data_AF-A0A401RMA8-F1
#
_entry.id   AF-A0A401RMA8-F1
#
_cell.length_a   1.000
_cell.length_b   1.000
_cell.length_c   1.000
_cell.angle_alpha   90.00
_cell.angle_beta   90.00
_cell.angle_gamma   90.00
#
_symmetry.space_group_name_H-M   'P 1'
#
loop_
_entity.id
_entity.type
_entity.pdbx_description
1 polymer ?
#
loop_
_entity_poly.entity_id
_entity_poly.type
_entity_poly.pdbx_seq_one_letter_code
_entity_poly.pdbx_strand_id
1 'polypeptide(L)' 'MFGYSRVEIMQKPGTCDFLTGPATPESAMAQLAQALLGSEEMKVELLYYRKDEAHDGRGGRIIACSRH' A
#
# COMPACT_ATOMS: atom_id res chain seq x y z
N MET A 1 -4.63 4.84 -11.62
CA MET A 1 -4.61 3.72 -10.65
C MET A 1 -5.11 4.13 -9.26
N PHE A 2 -4.75 5.30 -8.69
CA PHE A 2 -5.23 5.71 -7.34
C PHE A 2 -5.68 7.18 -7.20
N GLY A 3 -5.84 7.93 -8.30
CA GLY A 3 -6.16 9.37 -8.27
C GLY A 3 -4.97 10.28 -7.93
N TYR A 4 -3.84 9.71 -7.49
CA TYR A 4 -2.59 10.45 -7.29
C TYR A 4 -1.84 10.66 -8.61
N SER A 5 -1.32 11.86 -8.80
CA SER A 5 -0.41 12.20 -9.89
C SER A 5 0.98 11.60 -9.66
N ARG A 6 1.78 11.50 -10.72
CA ARG A 6 3.16 10.98 -10.64
C ARG A 6 3.97 11.71 -9.57
N VAL A 7 3.89 13.05 -9.52
CA VAL A 7 4.65 13.85 -8.55
C VAL A 7 4.23 13.61 -7.10
N GLU A 8 2.99 13.20 -6.86
CA GLU A 8 2.50 12.87 -5.52
C GLU A 8 2.91 11.47 -5.05
N ILE A 9 3.32 10.60 -5.97
CA ILE A 9 3.78 9.23 -5.68
C ILE A 9 5.31 9.20 -5.60
N MET A 10 5.97 9.91 -6.51
CA MET A 10 7.44 10.04 -6.51
C MET A 10 7.87 10.67 -5.18
N GLN A 11 8.98 10.19 -4.60
CA GLN A 11 9.51 10.55 -3.27
C GLN A 11 8.73 9.98 -2.07
N LYS A 12 7.64 9.22 -2.27
CA LYS A 12 6.98 8.55 -1.15
C LYS A 12 7.60 7.19 -0.81
N PRO A 13 7.51 6.74 0.45
CA PRO A 13 8.02 5.44 0.87
C PRO A 13 7.39 4.30 0.05
N GLY A 14 8.14 3.23 -0.19
CA GLY A 14 7.67 2.04 -0.91
C GLY A 14 6.51 1.31 -0.22
N THR A 15 6.28 1.58 1.06
CA THR A 15 5.12 1.11 1.83
C THR A 15 3.80 1.78 1.42
N CYS A 16 3.86 2.89 0.68
CA CYS A 16 2.69 3.63 0.19
C CYS A 16 1.65 3.98 1.27
N ASP A 17 2.09 4.40 2.46
CA ASP A 17 1.22 4.65 3.63
C ASP A 17 0.06 5.62 3.36
N PHE A 18 0.26 6.58 2.45
CA PHE A 18 -0.75 7.55 2.00
C PHE A 18 -1.94 6.93 1.25
N LEU A 19 -1.85 5.67 0.85
CA LEU A 19 -2.93 4.91 0.26
C LEU A 19 -3.70 4.09 1.31
N THR A 20 -3.27 4.07 2.57
CA THR A 20 -3.91 3.28 3.63
C THR A 20 -5.11 4.03 4.23
N GLY A 21 -6.02 3.29 4.86
CA GLY A 21 -7.17 3.85 5.53
C GLY A 21 -7.60 2.99 6.72
N PRO A 22 -8.72 3.31 7.38
CA PRO A 22 -9.11 2.71 8.66
C PRO A 22 -9.44 1.21 8.58
N ALA A 23 -9.73 0.66 7.39
CA ALA A 23 -9.90 -0.79 7.23
C ALA A 23 -8.64 -1.51 6.74
N THR A 24 -7.51 -0.80 6.58
CA THR A 24 -6.21 -1.42 6.32
C THR A 24 -5.65 -1.95 7.65
N PRO A 25 -5.45 -3.26 7.81
CA PRO A 25 -4.90 -3.80 9.05
C PRO A 25 -3.44 -3.41 9.22
N GLU A 26 -3.09 -2.89 10.40
CA GLU A 26 -1.72 -2.48 10.74
C GLU A 26 -0.72 -3.65 10.63
N SER A 27 -1.19 -4.87 10.90
CA SER A 27 -0.38 -6.09 10.71
C SER A 27 0.03 -6.33 9.26
N ALA A 28 -0.78 -5.92 8.27
CA ALA A 28 -0.40 -6.00 6.87
C ALA A 28 0.65 -4.93 6.52
N MET A 29 0.55 -3.73 7.11
CA MET A 29 1.57 -2.69 6.95
C MET A 29 2.91 -3.10 7.55
N ALA A 30 2.90 -3.72 8.74
CA ALA A 30 4.11 -4.27 9.36
C ALA A 30 4.75 -5.36 8.50
N GLN A 31 3.95 -6.28 7.94
CA GLN A 31 4.44 -7.32 7.02
C GLN A 31 5.01 -6.72 5.74
N LEU A 32 4.37 -5.69 5.18
CA LEU A 32 4.87 -4.98 4.02
C LEU A 32 6.22 -4.30 4.30
N ALA A 33 6.33 -3.58 5.43
CA ALA A 33 7.58 -2.96 5.84
C ALA A 33 8.69 -4.00 6.00
N GLN A 34 8.38 -5.14 6.62
CA GLN A 34 9.32 -6.25 6.77
C GLN A 34 9.72 -6.85 5.42
N ALA A 35 8.79 -7.00 4.48
CA ALA A 35 9.05 -7.51 3.13
C ALA A 35 9.90 -6.56 2.28
N LEU A 36 9.79 -5.25 2.52
CA LEU A 36 10.63 -4.23 1.88
C LEU A 36 12.03 -4.16 2.49
N LEU A 37 12.16 -4.47 3.80
CA LEU A 37 13.43 -4.53 4.52
C LEU A 37 14.16 -5.87 4.31
N GLY A 38 13.41 -6.95 4.09
CA GLY A 38 13.93 -8.29 3.86
C GLY A 38 14.31 -8.56 2.40
N SER A 39 15.19 -9.53 2.18
CA SER A 39 15.51 -10.04 0.84
C SER A 39 14.59 -11.17 0.36
N GLU A 40 13.61 -11.59 1.17
CA GLU A 40 12.68 -12.67 0.80
C GLU A 40 11.38 -12.15 0.21
N GLU A 41 10.87 -12.85 -0.81
CA GLU A 41 9.57 -12.56 -1.40
C GLU A 41 8.45 -12.92 -0.43
N MET A 42 7.83 -11.91 0.17
CA MET A 42 6.64 -12.08 0.98
C MET A 42 5.41 -11.56 0.23
N LYS A 43 4.36 -12.38 0.16
CA LYS A 43 3.06 -11.98 -0.37
C LYS A 43 2.23 -11.35 0.73
N VAL A 44 1.96 -10.05 0.62
CA VAL A 44 1.13 -9.32 1.58
C VAL A 44 -0.12 -8.79 0.88
N GLU A 45 -1.30 -9.11 1.43
CA GLU A 45 -2.57 -8.55 0.97
C GLU A 45 -2.84 -7.23 1.71
N LEU A 46 -2.83 -6.11 0.98
CA LEU A 46 -3.12 -4.79 1.53
C LEU A 46 -4.37 -4.20 0.89
N LEU A 47 -5.13 -3.47 1.71
CA LEU A 47 -6.26 -2.67 1.26
C LEU A 47 -5.80 -1.23 1.05
N TYR A 48 -5.91 -0.73 -0.17
CA TYR A 48 -5.55 0.64 -0.51
C TYR A 48 -6.75 1.44 -1.02
N TYR A 49 -6.78 2.72 -0.66
CA TYR A 49 -7.82 3.68 -0.96
C TYR A 49 -7.35 4.68 -2.02
N ARG A 50 -8.29 5.16 -2.83
CA ARG A 50 -8.02 6.27 -3.73
C ARG A 50 -8.13 7.59 -2.99
N LYS A 51 -7.39 8.59 -3.47
CA LYS A 51 -7.37 9.96 -2.94
C LYS A 51 -8.78 10.55 -2.76
N ASP A 52 -9.67 10.28 -3.71
CA ASP A 52 -11.02 10.84 -3.74
C ASP A 52 -12.11 9.85 -3.26
N GLU A 53 -11.78 8.58 -3.02
CA GLU A 53 -12.74 7.51 -2.67
C GLU A 53 -12.58 7.01 -1.22
N ALA A 54 -11.73 7.66 -0.40
CA ALA A 54 -11.55 7.31 1.02
C ALA A 54 -12.87 7.34 1.82
N HIS A 55 -13.91 8.00 1.30
CA HIS A 55 -15.25 8.06 1.89
C HIS A 55 -16.25 6.99 1.40
N ASP A 56 -15.96 6.25 0.32
CA ASP A 56 -16.92 5.32 -0.30
C ASP A 56 -16.29 3.94 -0.55
N GLY A 57 -15.95 3.22 0.53
CA GLY A 57 -15.95 1.75 0.66
C GLY A 57 -15.24 0.84 -0.37
N ARG A 58 -14.65 1.35 -1.43
CA ARG A 58 -14.11 0.59 -2.57
C ARG A 58 -12.59 0.64 -2.57
N GLY A 59 -12.00 0.14 -1.48
CA GLY A 59 -10.55 -0.09 -1.41
C GLY A 59 -10.14 -1.20 -2.38
N GLY A 60 -9.15 -0.94 -3.23
CA GLY A 60 -8.54 -1.95 -4.09
C GLY A 60 -7.59 -2.83 -3.29
N ARG A 61 -7.61 -4.14 -3.51
CA ARG A 61 -6.59 -5.05 -2.97
C ARG A 61 -5.36 -5.02 -3.87
N ILE A 62 -4.21 -4.64 -3.33
CA ILE A 62 -2.93 -4.82 -4.02
C ILE A 62 -2.15 -5.89 -3.28
N ILE A 63 -1.61 -6.83 -4.05
CA ILE A 63 -0.65 -7.80 -3.58
C ILE A 63 0.73 -7.22 -3.86
N ALA A 64 1.46 -6.84 -2.81
CA ALA A 64 2.87 -6.51 -2.93
C ALA A 64 3.68 -7.82 -2.91
N CYS A 65 4.56 -8.00 -3.90
CA CYS A 65 5.50 -9.11 -3.99
C CYS A 65 6.90 -8.48 -4.17
N SER A 66 7.71 -8.50 -3.12
CA SER A 66 9.06 -7.89 -3.15
C SER A 66 10.05 -8.89 -3.75
N ARG A 67 10.34 -8.77 -5.05
CA ARG A 67 11.43 -9.48 -5.71
C ARG A 67 12.49 -8.43 -6.03
N HIS A 68 13.63 -8.49 -5.34
CA HIS A 68 14.80 -7.64 -5.63
C HIS A 68 15.23 -7.79 -7.10
#